data_AF-A0A377PNX1-F1
#
_entry.id   AF-A0A377PNX1-F1
#
_cell.length_a   1.000
_cell.length_b   1.000
_cell.length_c   1.000
_cell.angle_alpha   90.00
_cell.angle_beta   90.00
_cell.angle_gamma   90.00
#
_symmetry.space_group_name_H-M   'P 1'
#
loop_
_entity.id
_entity.type
_entity.pdbx_description
1 polymer ?
#
loop_
_entity_poly.entity_id
_entity_poly.type
_entity_poly.pdbx_seq_one_letter_code
_entity_poly.pdbx_strand_id
1 'polypeptide(L)' 'MSSTQSPMTDEMVCGPQHVAIIMDGNGRWAKRQGKMRVFGHKAGVKSVRRSVRFCG' A
#
# COMPACT_ATOMS: atom_id res chain seq x y z
N MET A 1 15.90 45.79 10.75
CA MET A 1 16.19 44.50 11.42
C MET A 1 14.88 43.92 11.93
N SER A 2 14.22 43.07 11.16
CA SER A 2 13.32 42.04 11.71
C SER A 2 13.00 41.12 10.55
N SER A 3 13.82 40.09 10.40
CA SER A 3 13.66 39.07 9.37
C SER A 3 12.49 38.19 9.79
N THR A 4 11.41 38.22 9.01
CA THR A 4 10.31 37.27 9.09
C THR A 4 10.86 35.86 8.85
N GLN A 5 10.96 35.03 9.88
CA GLN A 5 11.18 33.59 9.70
C GLN A 5 9.82 32.89 9.78
N SER A 6 9.35 32.44 8.62
CA SER A 6 8.26 31.46 8.47
C SER A 6 8.72 30.07 8.95
N PRO A 7 7.79 29.20 9.36
CA PRO A 7 8.11 28.06 10.23
C PRO A 7 8.87 26.95 9.48
N MET A 8 9.92 26.45 10.12
CA MET A 8 10.61 25.23 9.72
C MET A 8 9.71 24.03 10.04
N THR A 9 8.82 23.66 9.12
CA THR A 9 8.18 22.34 9.16
C THR A 9 8.79 21.48 8.08
N ASP A 10 10.03 21.04 8.31
CA ASP A 10 10.49 19.78 7.74
C ASP A 10 10.25 18.72 8.82
N GLU A 11 8.99 18.34 8.97
CA GLU A 11 8.66 17.07 9.62
C GLU A 11 9.17 15.99 8.66
N MET A 12 10.47 15.71 8.76
CA MET A 12 11.14 14.65 8.01
C MET A 12 10.55 13.34 8.51
N VAL A 13 9.44 12.91 7.91
CA VAL A 13 8.78 11.65 8.26
C VAL A 13 9.69 10.52 7.78
N CYS A 14 10.50 10.00 8.69
CA CYS A 14 11.20 8.73 8.51
C CYS A 14 10.14 7.62 8.51
N GLY A 15 9.64 7.31 7.32
CA GLY A 15 8.71 6.20 7.11
C GLY A 15 9.32 4.85 7.51
N PRO A 16 8.50 3.81 7.67
CA PRO A 16 9.00 2.48 8.01
C PRO A 16 9.98 1.98 6.95
N GLN A 17 11.18 1.58 7.38
CA GLN A 17 12.22 1.06 6.49
C GLN A 17 11.91 -0.35 5.96
N HIS A 18 11.02 -1.09 6.64
CA HIS A 18 10.60 -2.43 6.24
C HIS A 18 9.13 -2.64 6.62
N VAL A 19 8.37 -3.17 5.67
CA VAL A 19 6.94 -3.47 5.84
C VAL A 19 6.69 -4.91 5.40
N ALA A 20 5.98 -5.67 6.23
CA ALA A 20 5.49 -7.00 5.90
C ALA A 20 3.96 -6.98 5.81
N ILE A 21 3.39 -7.63 4.79
CA ILE A 21 1.95 -7.64 4.52
C ILE A 21 1.47 -9.09 4.37
N ILE A 22 0.47 -9.48 5.16
CA ILE A 22 -0.25 -10.75 4.96
C ILE A 22 -1.42 -10.49 4.00
N MET A 23 -1.30 -10.99 2.78
CA MET A 23 -2.34 -10.79 1.75
C MET A 23 -3.45 -11.84 1.83
N ASP A 24 -4.31 -11.72 2.85
CA ASP A 24 -5.54 -12.53 2.98
C ASP A 24 -6.72 -11.93 2.17
N GLY A 25 -7.75 -12.73 1.94
CA GLY A 25 -9.05 -12.27 1.45
C GLY A 25 -9.29 -12.48 -0.05
N ASN A 26 -8.30 -12.96 -0.80
CA ASN A 26 -8.44 -13.23 -2.24
C ASN A 26 -9.61 -14.16 -2.57
N GLY A 27 -9.80 -15.22 -1.77
CA GLY A 27 -10.93 -16.15 -1.93
C GLY A 27 -12.29 -15.52 -1.61
N ARG A 28 -12.38 -14.70 -0.53
CA ARG A 28 -13.61 -13.97 -0.17
C ARG A 28 -13.94 -12.92 -1.23
N TRP A 29 -12.93 -12.24 -1.77
CA TRP A 29 -13.08 -11.30 -2.88
C TRP A 29 -13.66 -11.99 -4.11
N ALA A 30 -13.14 -13.15 -4.51
CA ALA A 30 -13.68 -13.92 -5.63
C ALA A 30 -15.14 -14.36 -5.39
N LYS A 31 -15.44 -14.86 -4.18
CA LYS A 31 -16.80 -15.30 -3.81
C LYS A 31 -17.83 -14.15 -3.90
N ARG A 32 -17.50 -12.95 -3.43
CA ARG A 32 -18.37 -11.76 -3.53
C ARG A 32 -18.66 -11.33 -4.97
N GLN A 33 -17.86 -11.79 -5.93
CA GLN A 33 -18.00 -11.48 -7.34
C GLN A 33 -18.63 -12.65 -8.12
N GLY A 34 -19.08 -13.71 -7.44
CA GLY A 34 -19.59 -14.93 -8.07
C GLY A 34 -18.53 -15.72 -8.85
N LYS A 35 -17.24 -15.52 -8.54
CA LYS A 35 -16.11 -16.11 -9.28
C LYS A 35 -15.42 -17.23 -8.49
N MET A 36 -14.81 -18.15 -9.23
CA MET A 36 -13.94 -19.20 -8.67
C MET A 36 -12.72 -18.59 -7.95
N ARG A 37 -12.21 -19.28 -6.91
CA ARG A 37 -11.06 -18.82 -6.10
C ARG A 37 -9.82 -18.46 -6.92
N VAL A 38 -9.58 -19.15 -8.03
CA VAL A 38 -8.46 -18.88 -8.95
C VAL A 38 -8.46 -17.44 -9.48
N PHE A 39 -9.64 -16.85 -9.72
CA PHE A 39 -9.74 -15.44 -10.11
C PHE A 39 -9.29 -14.50 -8.99
N GLY A 40 -9.55 -14.86 -7.74
CA GLY A 40 -9.04 -14.15 -6.57
C GLY A 40 -7.52 -14.18 -6.49
N HIS A 41 -6.89 -15.32 -6.74
CA HIS A 41 -5.42 -15.40 -6.79
C HIS A 41 -4.84 -14.52 -7.90
N LYS A 42 -5.42 -14.56 -9.12
CA LYS A 42 -5.01 -13.68 -10.23
C LYS A 42 -5.14 -12.19 -9.88
N ALA A 43 -6.21 -11.81 -9.18
CA ALA A 43 -6.38 -10.45 -8.67
C ALA A 43 -5.34 -10.11 -7.59
N GLY A 44 -5.05 -11.05 -6.68
CA GLY A 44 -4.02 -10.93 -5.65
C GLY A 44 -2.64 -10.62 -6.24
N VAL A 45 -2.24 -11.29 -7.34
CA VAL A 45 -0.98 -11.00 -8.04
C VAL A 45 -0.92 -9.56 -8.56
N LYS A 46 -2.04 -9.02 -9.06
CA LYS A 46 -2.11 -7.61 -9.49
C LYS A 46 -1.94 -6.66 -8.31
N SER A 47 -2.54 -6.98 -7.15
CA SER A 47 -2.35 -6.20 -5.92
C SER A 47 -0.91 -6.23 -5.42
N VAL A 48 -0.25 -7.41 -5.38
CA VAL A 48 1.18 -7.53 -5.01
C VAL A 48 2.03 -6.58 -5.85
N ARG A 49 1.85 -6.64 -7.18
CA ARG A 49 2.59 -5.78 -8.11
C ARG A 49 2.34 -4.29 -7.88
N ARG A 50 1.13 -3.90 -7.47
CA ARG A 50 0.83 -2.51 -7.11
C ARG A 50 1.51 -2.10 -5.81
N SER A 51 1.48 -2.96 -4.78
CA SER A 51 2.13 -2.70 -3.50
C SER A 51 3.64 -2.53 -3.64
N VAL A 52 4.31 -3.43 -4.37
CA VAL A 52 5.77 -3.33 -4.59
C VAL A 52 6.13 -2.05 -5.32
N ARG A 53 5.39 -1.67 -6.38
CA ARG A 53 5.61 -0.41 -7.12
C ARG A 53 5.27 0.86 -6.34
N PHE A 54 4.51 0.74 -5.25
CA PHE A 54 4.19 1.88 -4.40
C PHE A 54 5.32 2.12 -3.38
N CYS A 55 5.97 1.05 -2.92
CA CYS A 55 7.02 1.11 -1.92
C CYS A 55 8.43 1.27 -2.50
N GLY A 56 8.69 0.72 -3.69
CA GLY A 56 9.96 0.88 -4.42
C GLY A 56 9.89 2.06 -5.38
#